data_AF-A0A657Q223-F1
#
_entry.id   AF-A0A657Q223-F1
#
_cell.length_a   1.000
_cell.length_b   1.000
_cell.length_c   1.000
_cell.angle_alpha   90.00
_cell.angle_beta   90.00
_cell.angle_gamma   90.00
#
_symmetry.space_group_name_H-M   'P 1'
#
loop_
_entity.id
_entity.type
_entity.pdbx_description
1 polymer ?
#
loop_
_entity_poly.entity_id
_entity_poly.type
_entity_poly.pdbx_seq_one_letter_code
_entity_poly.pdbx_strand_id
1 'polypeptide(L)'
;MPKYMQFGSNLELGVDAMDQEHREMVDLLNQLACACGVEPCWPVPVEPRPAPEVRHQRARALLNRLEQAAREHFLSEEAMMSACAYPELEPHRTEHHILLAELRNLLQSIDSGQERIGEAVLRELKLWLLGHLVTSDKAFAEHYRQTRDATLERWSSTRLERSLSS
;
A
#
# COMPACT_ATOMS: atom_id res chain seq x y z
N MET A 1 5.05 -1.78 21.31
CA MET A 1 3.58 -1.73 21.43
C MET A 1 2.97 -2.26 20.14
N PRO A 2 1.87 -3.03 20.16
CA PRO A 2 1.33 -3.60 18.93
C PRO A 2 0.66 -2.50 18.10
N LYS A 3 1.09 -2.36 16.85
CA LYS A 3 0.41 -1.57 15.82
C LYS A 3 -0.84 -2.34 15.35
N TYR A 4 -1.89 -1.62 14.92
CA TYR A 4 -3.10 -2.21 14.32
C TYR A 4 -2.77 -3.12 13.11
N MET A 5 -1.77 -2.72 12.34
CA MET A 5 -1.14 -3.50 11.30
C MET A 5 0.38 -3.35 11.40
N GLN A 6 1.10 -4.47 11.40
CA GLN A 6 2.56 -4.49 11.41
C GLN A 6 3.08 -4.78 10.01
N PHE A 7 4.02 -3.96 9.53
CA PHE A 7 4.78 -4.26 8.34
C PHE A 7 5.96 -5.17 8.75
N GLY A 8 5.85 -6.46 8.43
CA GLY A 8 6.84 -7.48 8.74
C GLY A 8 7.45 -8.09 7.47
N SER A 9 8.39 -9.02 7.66
CA SER A 9 9.08 -9.71 6.56
C SER A 9 8.16 -10.49 5.62
N ASN A 10 6.92 -10.75 6.01
CA ASN A 10 5.89 -11.37 5.20
C ASN A 10 5.23 -10.41 4.18
N LEU A 11 5.43 -9.10 4.36
CA LEU A 11 4.99 -8.05 3.44
C LEU A 11 6.16 -7.41 2.68
N GLU A 12 7.41 -7.75 3.02
CA GLU A 12 8.58 -7.31 2.27
C GLU A 12 8.68 -8.07 0.95
N LEU A 13 8.74 -7.32 -0.14
CA LEU A 13 8.83 -7.82 -1.50
C LEU A 13 10.26 -7.80 -2.04
N GLY A 14 11.21 -7.16 -1.35
CA GLY A 14 12.59 -7.03 -1.84
C GLY A 14 12.69 -6.13 -3.07
N VAL A 15 11.78 -5.17 -3.15
CA VAL A 15 11.70 -4.13 -4.18
C VAL A 15 11.54 -2.81 -3.44
N ASP A 16 12.67 -2.16 -3.13
CA ASP A 16 12.77 -1.04 -2.18
C ASP A 16 11.71 0.06 -2.39
N ALA A 17 11.42 0.41 -3.65
CA ALA A 17 10.41 1.42 -3.97
C ALA A 17 9.00 1.00 -3.51
N MET A 18 8.59 -0.23 -3.84
CA MET A 18 7.29 -0.78 -3.42
C MET A 18 7.23 -0.98 -1.90
N ASP A 19 8.30 -1.52 -1.30
CA ASP A 19 8.37 -1.74 0.15
C ASP A 19 8.23 -0.42 0.93
N GLN A 20 8.76 0.68 0.40
CA GLN A 20 8.62 2.01 1.00
C GLN A 20 7.19 2.55 0.89
N GLU A 21 6.55 2.40 -0.26
CA GLU A 21 5.16 2.81 -0.50
C GLU A 21 4.17 1.99 0.34
N HIS A 22 4.39 0.67 0.46
CA HIS A 22 3.58 -0.21 1.31
C HIS A 22 3.70 0.14 2.80
N ARG A 23 4.93 0.44 3.28
CA ARG A 23 5.13 0.92 4.65
C ARG A 23 4.37 2.20 4.93
N GLU A 24 4.34 3.13 3.97
CA GLU A 24 3.55 4.36 4.10
C GLU A 24 2.06 4.04 4.24
N MET A 25 1.49 3.19 3.38
CA MET A 25 0.07 2.82 3.46
C MET A 25 -0.27 2.13 4.79
N VAL A 26 0.60 1.24 5.28
CA VAL A 26 0.43 0.60 6.59
C VAL A 26 0.47 1.62 7.73
N ASP A 27 1.39 2.58 7.68
CA ASP A 27 1.48 3.62 8.71
C ASP A 27 0.29 4.60 8.66
N LEU A 28 -0.26 4.89 7.49
CA LEU A 28 -1.51 5.66 7.35
C LEU A 28 -2.70 4.91 7.96
N LEU A 29 -2.82 3.60 7.71
CA LEU A 29 -3.86 2.77 8.31
C LEU A 29 -3.74 2.71 9.84
N ASN A 30 -2.52 2.63 10.36
CA ASN A 30 -2.27 2.69 11.80
C ASN A 30 -2.66 4.05 12.42
N GLN A 31 -2.36 5.16 11.73
CA GLN A 31 -2.79 6.49 12.15
C GLN A 31 -4.31 6.64 12.12
N LEU A 32 -4.96 6.07 11.11
CA LEU A 32 -6.42 6.05 10.98
C LEU A 32 -7.05 5.27 12.15
N ALA A 33 -6.52 4.09 12.46
CA ALA A 33 -6.94 3.29 13.61
C ALA A 33 -6.83 4.08 14.92
N CYS A 34 -5.72 4.78 15.13
CA CYS A 34 -5.52 5.66 16.29
C CYS A 34 -6.55 6.81 16.35
N ALA A 35 -6.84 7.47 15.22
CA ALA A 35 -7.81 8.56 15.13
C ALA A 35 -9.25 8.08 15.46
N CYS A 36 -9.57 6.82 15.11
CA CYS A 36 -10.84 6.17 15.42
C CYS A 36 -10.89 5.55 16.82
N GLY A 37 -9.76 5.41 17.51
CA GLY A 37 -9.67 4.78 18.83
C GLY A 37 -9.66 3.25 18.80
N VAL A 38 -9.18 2.64 17.71
CA VAL A 38 -9.09 1.19 17.50
C VAL A 38 -7.61 0.74 17.65
N GLU A 39 -7.35 -0.16 18.62
CA GLU A 39 -6.06 -0.78 19.07
C GLU A 39 -4.94 0.09 19.70
N PRO A 40 -4.18 -0.48 20.67
CA PRO A 40 -4.18 -0.01 22.05
C PRO A 40 -3.73 1.44 22.12
N CYS A 41 -4.71 2.33 22.17
CA CYS A 41 -4.56 3.69 22.63
C CYS A 41 -4.28 3.66 24.14
N TRP A 42 -3.06 3.23 24.51
CA TRP A 42 -2.58 3.24 25.88
C TRP A 42 -1.09 3.66 25.98
N PRO A 43 -0.77 4.69 26.80
CA PRO A 43 -1.72 5.62 27.37
C PRO A 43 -2.24 6.52 26.25
N VAL A 44 -3.57 6.73 26.21
CA VAL A 44 -4.09 7.98 25.64
C VAL A 44 -3.30 9.09 26.33
N PRO A 45 -2.69 10.06 25.63
CA PRO A 45 -2.10 11.22 26.30
C PRO A 45 -3.10 11.73 27.33
N VAL A 46 -2.64 12.07 28.55
CA VAL A 46 -3.48 12.61 29.64
C VAL A 46 -4.06 14.01 29.29
N GLU A 47 -4.00 14.39 28.02
CA GLU A 47 -4.65 15.54 27.46
C GLU A 47 -6.13 15.23 27.16
N PRO A 48 -7.02 16.22 27.23
CA PRO A 48 -8.42 15.99 26.90
C PRO A 48 -8.50 15.42 25.48
N ARG A 49 -9.10 14.23 25.35
CA ARG A 49 -9.38 13.59 24.06
C ARG A 49 -10.08 14.63 23.17
N PRO A 50 -9.58 14.91 21.95
CA PRO A 50 -10.19 15.92 21.08
C PRO A 50 -11.67 15.63 20.86
N ALA A 51 -12.46 16.68 20.63
CA ALA A 51 -13.90 16.57 20.36
C ALA A 51 -14.18 15.58 19.20
N PRO A 52 -15.32 14.86 19.20
CA PRO A 52 -15.67 13.89 18.16
C PRO A 52 -15.50 14.42 16.73
N GLU A 53 -15.84 15.68 16.51
CA GLU A 53 -15.77 16.36 15.20
C GLU A 53 -14.32 16.51 14.74
N VAL A 54 -13.40 16.88 15.65
CA VAL A 54 -11.96 17.00 15.36
C VAL A 54 -11.37 15.63 15.02
N ARG A 55 -11.74 14.58 15.75
CA ARG A 55 -11.29 13.21 15.47
C ARG A 55 -11.81 12.73 14.11
N HIS A 56 -13.07 13.02 13.80
CA HIS A 56 -13.68 12.68 12.52
C HIS A 56 -13.00 13.38 11.35
N GLN A 57 -12.74 14.70 11.46
CA GLN A 57 -11.99 15.45 10.45
C GLN A 57 -10.58 14.88 10.24
N ARG A 58 -9.88 14.54 11.33
CA ARG A 58 -8.56 13.90 11.25
C ARG A 58 -8.62 12.54 10.55
N ALA A 59 -9.58 11.69 10.93
CA ALA A 59 -9.75 10.38 10.30
C ALA A 59 -10.06 10.51 8.80
N ARG A 60 -10.94 11.45 8.42
CA ARG A 60 -11.24 11.74 7.03
C ARG A 60 -10.01 12.20 6.25
N ALA A 61 -9.21 13.10 6.82
CA ALA A 61 -7.96 13.56 6.19
C ALA A 61 -6.96 12.41 5.98
N LEU A 62 -6.83 11.51 6.96
CA LEU A 62 -5.97 10.33 6.86
C LEU A 62 -6.46 9.34 5.80
N LEU A 63 -7.78 9.09 5.71
CA LEU A 63 -8.36 8.26 4.66
C LEU A 63 -8.13 8.86 3.27
N ASN A 64 -8.27 10.17 3.13
CA ASN A 64 -7.95 10.86 1.87
C ASN A 64 -6.46 10.74 1.51
N ARG A 65 -5.55 10.81 2.50
CA ARG A 65 -4.12 10.56 2.24
C ARG A 65 -3.84 9.11 1.87
N LEU A 66 -4.56 8.15 2.46
CA LEU A 66 -4.46 6.72 2.08
C LEU A 66 -4.89 6.50 0.62
N GLU A 67 -5.98 7.11 0.17
CA GLU A 67 -6.40 7.02 -1.24
C GLU A 67 -5.36 7.61 -2.19
N GLN A 68 -4.76 8.75 -1.83
CA GLN A 68 -3.69 9.36 -2.61
C GLN A 68 -2.44 8.48 -2.66
N ALA A 69 -2.01 7.93 -1.52
CA ALA A 69 -0.86 7.03 -1.45
C ALA A 69 -1.08 5.75 -2.26
N ALA A 70 -2.28 5.16 -2.21
CA ALA A 70 -2.64 4.00 -3.02
C ALA A 70 -2.60 4.34 -4.53
N ARG A 71 -3.12 5.50 -4.93
CA ARG A 71 -3.06 5.95 -6.33
C ARG A 71 -1.63 6.17 -6.80
N GLU A 72 -0.79 6.80 -5.98
CA GLU A 72 0.64 7.03 -6.27
C GLU A 72 1.37 5.70 -6.46
N HIS A 73 1.15 4.75 -5.55
CA HIS A 73 1.68 3.39 -5.60
C HIS A 73 1.23 2.63 -6.86
N PHE A 74 -0.06 2.60 -7.17
CA PHE A 74 -0.57 1.90 -8.35
C PHE A 74 0.00 2.46 -9.65
N LEU A 75 0.19 3.78 -9.74
CA LEU A 75 0.82 4.40 -10.90
C LEU A 75 2.31 4.04 -11.03
N SER A 76 3.05 4.01 -9.92
CA SER A 76 4.47 3.62 -9.94
C SER A 76 4.63 2.14 -10.30
N GLU A 77 3.81 1.28 -9.69
CA GLU A 77 3.82 -0.15 -9.95
C GLU A 77 3.43 -0.49 -11.39
N GLU A 78 2.38 0.13 -11.95
CA GLU A 78 1.98 -0.07 -13.35
C GLU A 78 3.07 0.35 -14.34
N ALA A 79 3.81 1.42 -14.04
CA ALA A 79 4.97 1.82 -14.83
C ALA A 79 6.08 0.76 -14.78
N MET A 80 6.32 0.17 -13.61
CA MET A 80 7.29 -0.92 -13.44
C MET A 80 6.84 -2.20 -14.17
N MET A 81 5.57 -2.58 -14.03
CA MET A 81 4.95 -3.71 -14.74
C MET A 81 5.06 -3.55 -16.26
N SER A 82 4.79 -2.35 -16.78
CA SER A 82 4.93 -2.05 -18.21
C SER A 82 6.39 -2.16 -18.67
N ALA A 83 7.33 -1.62 -17.90
CA ALA A 83 8.75 -1.61 -18.24
C ALA A 83 9.36 -3.02 -18.31
N CYS A 84 8.86 -3.98 -17.53
CA CYS A 84 9.32 -5.37 -17.57
C CYS A 84 8.41 -6.31 -18.37
N ALA A 85 7.41 -5.77 -19.09
CA ALA A 85 6.42 -6.54 -19.85
C ALA A 85 5.72 -7.63 -19.01
N TYR A 86 5.27 -7.25 -17.80
CA TYR A 86 4.56 -8.17 -16.90
C TYR A 86 3.27 -8.70 -17.56
N PRO A 87 3.10 -10.04 -17.67
CA PRO A 87 1.97 -10.62 -18.41
C PRO A 87 0.59 -10.28 -17.84
N GLU A 88 0.47 -10.10 -16.52
CA GLU A 88 -0.80 -9.88 -15.82
C GLU A 88 -1.09 -8.39 -15.55
N LEU A 89 -0.47 -7.47 -16.31
CA LEU A 89 -0.64 -6.02 -16.13
C LEU A 89 -2.10 -5.57 -16.21
N GLU A 90 -2.87 -6.01 -17.21
CA GLU A 90 -4.26 -5.54 -17.38
C GLU A 90 -5.22 -6.05 -16.29
N PRO A 91 -5.17 -7.34 -15.89
CA PRO A 91 -5.89 -7.81 -14.70
C PRO A 91 -5.51 -7.02 -13.44
N HIS A 92 -4.21 -6.79 -13.20
CA HIS A 92 -3.74 -6.07 -12.01
C HIS A 92 -4.21 -4.61 -11.99
N ARG A 93 -4.12 -3.89 -13.12
CA ARG A 93 -4.67 -2.54 -13.27
C ARG A 93 -6.18 -2.50 -13.04
N THR A 94 -6.91 -3.54 -13.46
CA THR A 94 -8.35 -3.62 -13.23
C THR A 94 -8.66 -3.71 -11.73
N GLU A 95 -7.89 -4.51 -10.99
CA GLU A 95 -7.96 -4.54 -9.53
C GLU A 95 -7.74 -3.13 -8.96
N HIS A 96 -6.64 -2.44 -9.29
CA HIS A 96 -6.37 -1.06 -8.84
C HIS A 96 -7.55 -0.10 -9.04
N HIS A 97 -8.18 -0.15 -10.21
CA HIS A 97 -9.33 0.69 -10.51
C HIS A 97 -10.53 0.41 -9.61
N ILE A 98 -10.82 -0.87 -9.32
CA ILE A 98 -11.88 -1.28 -8.39
C ILE A 98 -11.57 -0.75 -6.99
N LEU A 99 -10.34 -0.99 -6.52
CA LEU A 99 -9.89 -0.59 -5.21
C LEU A 99 -9.97 0.94 -4.99
N LEU A 100 -9.51 1.73 -5.97
CA LEU A 100 -9.60 3.20 -5.92
C LEU A 100 -11.06 3.69 -6.00
N ALA A 101 -11.93 2.98 -6.72
CA ALA A 101 -13.36 3.32 -6.76
C ALA A 101 -14.04 3.07 -5.41
N GLU A 102 -13.71 1.97 -4.73
CA GLU A 102 -14.21 1.66 -3.39
C GLU A 102 -13.78 2.71 -2.37
N LEU A 103 -12.51 3.13 -2.37
CA LEU A 103 -12.01 4.21 -1.51
C LEU A 103 -12.72 5.53 -1.74
N ARG A 104 -12.98 5.90 -3.01
CA ARG A 104 -13.73 7.11 -3.37
C ARG A 104 -15.18 7.04 -2.90
N ASN A 105 -15.85 5.91 -3.07
CA ASN A 105 -17.23 5.70 -2.61
C ASN A 105 -17.34 5.77 -1.08
N LEU A 106 -16.33 5.24 -0.36
CA LEU A 106 -16.24 5.34 1.08
C LEU A 106 -16.07 6.81 1.53
N LEU A 107 -15.14 7.55 0.92
CA LEU A 107 -14.95 8.99 1.19
C LEU A 107 -16.23 9.79 0.95
N GLN A 108 -16.95 9.52 -0.13
CA GLN A 108 -18.21 10.19 -0.43
C GLN A 108 -19.30 9.87 0.60
N SER A 109 -19.41 8.61 1.03
CA SER A 109 -20.35 8.18 2.07
C SER A 109 -20.05 8.81 3.44
N ILE A 110 -18.77 9.06 3.73
CA ILE A 110 -18.34 9.77 4.93
C ILE A 110 -18.70 11.26 4.83
N ASP A 111 -18.38 11.90 3.71
CA ASP A 111 -18.66 13.33 3.49
C ASP A 111 -20.18 13.63 3.46
N SER A 112 -21.02 12.65 3.06
CA SER A 112 -22.48 12.75 3.11
C SER A 112 -23.10 12.41 4.48
N GLY A 113 -22.29 11.93 5.43
CA GLY A 113 -22.73 11.47 6.75
C GLY A 113 -23.45 10.13 6.77
N GLN A 114 -23.48 9.40 5.64
CA GLN A 114 -24.06 8.06 5.54
C GLN A 114 -23.21 7.00 6.25
N GLU A 115 -21.90 7.21 6.31
CA GLU A 115 -20.95 6.28 6.92
C GLU A 115 -20.05 6.98 7.95
N ARG A 116 -19.60 6.25 8.96
CA ARG A 116 -18.61 6.75 9.93
C ARG A 116 -17.35 5.90 9.87
N ILE A 117 -16.19 6.56 9.90
CA ILE A 117 -14.91 5.86 9.99
C ILE A 117 -14.79 5.23 11.38
N GLY A 118 -15.08 3.94 11.46
CA GLY A 118 -15.00 3.13 12.67
C GLY A 118 -14.27 1.82 12.44
N GLU A 119 -14.36 0.91 13.41
CA GLU A 119 -13.67 -0.38 13.37
C GLU A 119 -14.02 -1.24 12.16
N ALA A 120 -15.28 -1.21 11.71
CA ALA A 120 -15.71 -1.94 10.52
C ALA A 120 -14.97 -1.46 9.27
N VAL A 121 -14.98 -0.15 9.00
CA VAL A 121 -14.25 0.46 7.88
C VAL A 121 -12.75 0.15 7.96
N LEU A 122 -12.15 0.27 9.14
CA LEU A 122 -10.72 -0.04 9.34
C LEU A 122 -10.39 -1.49 9.01
N ARG A 123 -11.25 -2.44 9.40
CA ARG A 123 -11.08 -3.85 9.09
C ARG A 123 -11.18 -4.10 7.60
N GLU A 124 -12.15 -3.50 6.91
CA GLU A 124 -12.27 -3.63 5.45
C GLU A 124 -11.02 -3.08 4.75
N LEU A 125 -10.55 -1.88 5.14
CA LEU A 125 -9.31 -1.29 4.61
C LEU A 125 -8.08 -2.17 4.87
N LYS A 126 -8.01 -2.80 6.06
CA LYS A 126 -6.92 -3.72 6.40
C LYS A 126 -6.96 -4.98 5.55
N LEU A 127 -8.12 -5.58 5.38
CA LEU A 127 -8.29 -6.80 4.57
C LEU A 127 -7.99 -6.51 3.10
N TRP A 128 -8.50 -5.40 2.60
CA TRP A 128 -8.23 -4.87 1.27
C TRP A 128 -6.71 -4.72 1.01
N LEU A 129 -6.03 -3.96 1.86
CA LEU A 129 -4.59 -3.70 1.72
C LEU A 129 -3.82 -5.02 1.81
N LEU A 130 -4.05 -5.80 2.87
CA LEU A 130 -3.36 -7.08 3.04
C LEU A 130 -3.58 -8.04 1.89
N GLY A 131 -4.82 -8.16 1.40
CA GLY A 131 -5.18 -9.03 0.30
C GLY A 131 -4.33 -8.71 -0.92
N HIS A 132 -4.37 -7.45 -1.35
CA HIS A 132 -3.62 -6.97 -2.50
C HIS A 132 -2.10 -7.20 -2.35
N LEU A 133 -1.51 -6.73 -1.24
CA LEU A 133 -0.06 -6.83 -1.00
C LEU A 133 0.46 -8.27 -1.03
N VAL A 134 -0.28 -9.23 -0.45
CA VAL A 134 0.20 -10.62 -0.34
C VAL A 134 -0.15 -11.48 -1.55
N THR A 135 -1.01 -11.00 -2.45
CA THR A 135 -1.38 -11.71 -3.68
C THR A 135 -0.77 -11.06 -4.92
N SER A 136 -1.24 -9.88 -5.29
CA SER A 136 -1.03 -9.30 -6.62
C SER A 136 0.36 -8.67 -6.70
N ASP A 137 0.69 -7.78 -5.77
CA ASP A 137 2.00 -7.13 -5.66
C ASP A 137 3.12 -8.16 -5.46
N LYS A 138 2.84 -9.19 -4.65
CA LYS A 138 3.81 -10.26 -4.41
C LYS A 138 4.12 -11.05 -5.68
N ALA A 139 3.08 -11.42 -6.44
CA ALA A 139 3.25 -12.10 -7.72
C ALA A 139 4.00 -11.23 -8.73
N PHE A 140 3.70 -9.93 -8.78
CA PHE A 140 4.43 -8.99 -9.61
C PHE A 140 5.90 -8.86 -9.18
N ALA A 141 6.18 -8.65 -7.90
CA ALA A 141 7.54 -8.47 -7.39
C ALA A 141 8.42 -9.70 -7.65
N GLU A 142 7.87 -10.91 -7.51
CA GLU A 142 8.58 -12.14 -7.88
C GLU A 142 9.01 -12.14 -9.34
N HIS A 143 8.11 -11.79 -10.26
CA HIS A 143 8.43 -11.64 -11.69
C HIS A 143 9.46 -10.54 -11.93
N TYR A 144 9.29 -9.37 -11.31
CA TYR A 144 10.18 -8.22 -11.48
C TYR A 144 11.62 -8.54 -11.08
N ARG A 145 11.82 -9.20 -9.92
CA ARG A 145 13.16 -9.59 -9.46
C ARG A 145 13.81 -10.60 -10.42
N GLN A 146 13.07 -11.60 -10.89
CA GLN A 146 13.58 -12.59 -11.86
C GLN A 146 14.03 -11.92 -13.17
N THR A 147 13.23 -10.99 -13.70
CA THR A 147 13.56 -10.26 -14.93
C THR A 147 14.78 -9.35 -14.75
N ARG A 148 14.91 -8.72 -13.59
CA ARG A 148 16.08 -7.87 -13.25
C ARG A 148 17.36 -8.70 -13.16
N ASP A 149 17.32 -9.84 -12.48
CA ASP A 149 18.50 -10.70 -12.28
C ASP A 149 18.96 -11.30 -13.62
N ALA A 150 18.03 -11.83 -14.43
CA ALA A 150 18.35 -12.35 -15.77
C ALA A 150 18.96 -11.29 -16.70
N THR A 151 18.51 -10.04 -16.57
CA THR A 151 19.07 -8.91 -17.31
C THR A 151 20.51 -8.63 -16.84
N LEU A 152 20.75 -8.54 -15.53
CA LEU A 152 22.07 -8.29 -14.96
C LEU A 152 23.09 -9.40 -15.29
N GLU A 153 22.67 -10.66 -15.26
CA GLU A 153 23.51 -11.80 -15.67
C GLU A 153 23.91 -11.70 -17.14
N ARG A 154 22.96 -11.40 -18.03
CA ARG A 154 23.23 -11.22 -19.47
C ARG A 154 24.24 -10.10 -19.74
N TRP A 155 24.10 -8.97 -19.05
CA TRP A 155 25.05 -7.86 -19.15
C TRP A 155 26.44 -8.24 -18.62
N SER A 156 26.51 -9.00 -17.53
CA SER A 156 27.76 -9.45 -16.93
C SER A 156 28.51 -10.43 -17.85
N SER A 157 27.81 -11.42 -18.41
CA SER A 157 28.38 -12.40 -19.35
C SER A 157 28.86 -11.74 -20.65
N THR A 158 28.06 -10.82 -21.22
CA THR A 158 28.45 -10.08 -22.45
C THR A 158 29.69 -9.21 -22.24
N ARG A 159 29.86 -8.64 -21.03
CA ARG A 159 31.04 -7.83 -20.68
C ARG A 159 32.31 -8.69 -20.52
N LEU A 160 32.20 -9.87 -19.91
CA LEU A 160 33.32 -10.79 -19.73
C LEU A 160 33.81 -11.36 -21.07
N GLU A 161 32.91 -11.74 -21.97
CA GLU A 161 33.28 -12.24 -23.31
C GLU A 161 34.02 -11.18 -24.15
N ARG A 162 33.59 -9.91 -24.06
CA ARG A 162 34.27 -8.79 -24.71
C ARG A 162 35.66 -8.49 -24.14
N SER A 163 35.89 -8.79 -22.86
CA SER A 163 37.19 -8.57 -22.21
C SER A 163 38.21 -9.67 -22.50
N LEU A 164 37.79 -10.85 -22.98
CA LEU A 164 38.66 -11.99 -23.28
C LEU A 164 39.01 -12.12 -24.77
N SER A 165 38.40 -11.30 -25.64
CA SER A 165 38.67 -11.24 -27.09
C SER A 165 39.50 -10.01 -27.51
N SER A 166 40.17 -9.33 -26.58
CA SER A 166 41.13 -8.22 -26.83
C SER A 166 42.47 -8.57 -26.23
#